data_AF-A0A9P3HEK3-F1
#
_entry.id   AF-A0A9P3HEK3-F1
#
_cell.length_a   1.000
_cell.length_b   1.000
_cell.length_c   1.000
_cell.angle_alpha   90.00
_cell.angle_beta   90.00
_cell.angle_gamma   90.00
#
_symmetry.space_group_name_H-M   'P 1'
#
loop_
_entity.id
_entity.type
_entity.pdbx_description
1 polymer ?
#
loop_
_entity_poly.entity_id
_entity_poly.type
_entity_poly.pdbx_seq_one_letter_code
_entity_poly.pdbx_strand_id
1 'polypeptide(L)'
;MVLDKVRKKFDLSVVKNIELEDMAIDFTGPDHWLSTLSSDHMIARLTSIPGFSWPIQQVQLRVIIRDNNVDIGKLESPFAPASVKGGIVTSSLTQSTMSIFPTAHSNFCEFIKALATKPSHTFAIKGSADIVFDLGRIFGVHTLKGVDFISDLTLRGLNNIPDISCTSIQDVHYRNPLSQDSSAQQNESEEDRSMSNAGYDLLVEAQFDIVNPSQLSLTLGKIRLAVSTAEGGHPLGIVTMENFTLLQGMNDARQGTIVFDTSLDSTLHFLKEISVRDQTVALNGFHGTSANEALTEGLMALSTTCVIPRFHSPHKPEPSHVERQ
;
A
#
# COMPACT_ATOMS: atom_id res chain seq x y z
N MET A 1 -31.95 -35.83 -6.38
CA MET A 1 -31.33 -37.19 -6.26
C MET A 1 -29.91 -37.29 -6.84
N VAL A 2 -29.64 -36.97 -8.12
CA VAL A 2 -28.26 -36.96 -8.66
C VAL A 2 -27.44 -35.81 -8.08
N LEU A 3 -27.98 -34.59 -8.05
CA LEU A 3 -27.34 -33.43 -7.40
C LEU A 3 -27.08 -33.64 -5.90
N ASP A 4 -27.96 -34.34 -5.17
CA ASP A 4 -27.75 -34.63 -3.74
C ASP A 4 -26.65 -35.67 -3.52
N LYS A 5 -26.55 -36.67 -4.41
CA LYS A 5 -25.44 -37.66 -4.38
C LYS A 5 -24.11 -37.04 -4.82
N VAL A 6 -24.16 -36.06 -5.73
CA VAL A 6 -23.00 -35.22 -6.10
C VAL A 6 -22.60 -34.37 -4.89
N ARG A 7 -23.49 -33.57 -4.31
CA ARG A 7 -23.21 -32.78 -3.09
C ARG A 7 -22.61 -33.61 -1.95
N LYS A 8 -23.17 -34.78 -1.64
CA LYS A 8 -22.68 -35.63 -0.54
C LYS A 8 -21.32 -36.31 -0.81
N LYS A 9 -20.90 -36.44 -2.07
CA LYS A 9 -19.54 -36.87 -2.44
C LYS A 9 -18.54 -35.70 -2.50
N PHE A 10 -19.03 -34.47 -2.53
CA PHE A 10 -18.24 -33.25 -2.63
C PHE A 10 -18.01 -32.59 -1.26
N ASP A 11 -18.54 -33.17 -0.18
CA ASP A 11 -18.44 -32.72 1.21
C ASP A 11 -17.05 -32.97 1.84
N LEU A 12 -16.01 -33.06 1.02
CA LEU A 12 -14.63 -33.31 1.44
C LEU A 12 -13.70 -32.47 0.57
N SER A 13 -13.32 -31.31 1.10
CA SER A 13 -12.09 -30.57 0.78
C SER A 13 -11.72 -30.58 -0.71
N VAL A 14 -12.69 -30.19 -1.56
CA VAL A 14 -12.48 -30.16 -3.01
C VAL A 14 -11.38 -29.16 -3.35
N VAL A 15 -11.31 -28.04 -2.64
CA VAL A 15 -10.19 -27.09 -2.69
C VAL A 15 -9.21 -27.43 -1.57
N LYS A 16 -7.97 -27.76 -1.94
CA LYS A 16 -6.88 -28.12 -1.01
C LYS A 16 -6.02 -26.93 -0.61
N ASN A 17 -5.79 -26.03 -1.56
CA ASN A 17 -4.95 -24.84 -1.39
C ASN A 17 -5.42 -23.76 -2.36
N ILE A 18 -5.28 -22.50 -1.95
CA ILE A 18 -5.38 -21.33 -2.82
C ILE A 18 -4.03 -20.60 -2.74
N GLU A 19 -3.53 -20.15 -3.88
CA GLU A 19 -2.31 -19.35 -4.02
C GLU A 19 -2.68 -18.10 -4.84
N LEU A 20 -2.12 -16.95 -4.45
CA LEU A 20 -2.18 -15.70 -5.20
C LEU A 20 -0.76 -15.34 -5.58
N GLU A 21 -0.44 -15.31 -6.88
CA GLU A 21 0.93 -15.03 -7.33
C GLU A 21 1.20 -13.52 -7.35
N ASP A 22 0.18 -12.73 -7.69
CA ASP A 22 0.18 -11.29 -7.75
C ASP A 22 -1.06 -10.74 -7.05
N MET A 23 -0.96 -9.53 -6.51
CA MET A 23 -2.12 -8.84 -5.95
C MET A 23 -1.95 -7.34 -6.09
N ALA A 24 -2.94 -6.66 -6.65
CA ALA A 24 -3.02 -5.22 -6.67
C ALA A 24 -4.13 -4.75 -5.72
N ILE A 25 -3.83 -3.80 -4.84
CA ILE A 25 -4.77 -3.20 -3.88
C ILE A 25 -4.79 -1.69 -4.08
N ASP A 26 -5.99 -1.13 -4.17
CA ASP A 26 -6.23 0.31 -4.24
C ASP A 26 -6.89 0.81 -2.95
N PHE A 27 -6.20 1.72 -2.27
CA PHE A 27 -6.59 2.36 -1.01
C PHE A 27 -7.03 3.83 -1.18
N THR A 28 -7.17 4.30 -2.43
CA THR A 28 -7.51 5.71 -2.73
C THR A 28 -9.01 6.00 -2.70
N GLY A 29 -9.83 4.99 -2.40
CA GLY A 29 -11.27 5.14 -2.22
C GLY A 29 -11.62 6.08 -1.06
N PRO A 30 -12.81 6.71 -1.10
CA PRO A 30 -13.24 7.68 -0.07
C PRO A 30 -13.54 7.04 1.29
N ASP A 31 -13.79 5.73 1.33
CA ASP A 31 -13.96 4.97 2.57
C ASP A 31 -12.65 4.23 2.88
N HIS A 32 -12.00 4.60 3.99
CA HIS A 32 -10.70 4.07 4.38
C HIS A 32 -10.72 2.56 4.71
N TRP A 33 -11.91 1.99 4.91
CA TRP A 33 -12.11 0.58 5.27
C TRP A 33 -12.66 -0.26 4.11
N LEU A 34 -12.73 0.34 2.92
CA LEU A 34 -13.00 -0.31 1.65
C LEU A 34 -11.77 -0.18 0.74
N SER A 35 -11.44 -1.27 0.05
CA SER A 35 -10.40 -1.24 -0.98
C SER A 35 -10.81 -2.12 -2.15
N THR A 36 -10.24 -1.82 -3.32
CA THR A 36 -10.40 -2.67 -4.50
C THR A 36 -9.19 -3.57 -4.61
N LEU A 37 -9.43 -4.87 -4.76
CA LEU A 37 -8.41 -5.88 -4.93
C LEU A 37 -8.51 -6.52 -6.32
N SER A 38 -7.37 -6.79 -6.92
CA SER A 38 -7.28 -7.60 -8.14
C SER A 38 -6.06 -8.51 -8.12
N SER A 39 -6.12 -9.58 -8.91
CA SER A 39 -5.04 -10.56 -9.13
C SER A 39 -5.28 -11.19 -10.49
N ASP A 40 -4.27 -11.23 -11.34
CA ASP A 40 -4.37 -11.89 -12.63
C ASP A 40 -4.18 -13.41 -12.51
N HIS A 41 -3.49 -13.86 -11.45
CA HIS A 41 -3.09 -15.25 -11.26
C HIS A 41 -3.47 -15.76 -9.87
N MET A 42 -4.71 -16.25 -9.77
CA MET A 42 -5.18 -17.07 -8.67
C MET A 42 -5.13 -18.55 -9.06
N ILE A 43 -4.47 -19.34 -8.21
CA ILE A 43 -4.33 -20.78 -8.39
C ILE A 43 -5.06 -21.49 -7.26
N ALA A 44 -6.01 -22.36 -7.60
CA ALA A 44 -6.64 -23.27 -6.65
C ALA A 44 -6.30 -24.72 -7.00
N ARG A 45 -5.85 -25.48 -6.00
CA ARG A 45 -5.54 -26.91 -6.17
C ARG A 45 -6.76 -27.72 -5.77
N LEU A 46 -7.34 -28.44 -6.71
CA LEU A 46 -8.46 -29.33 -6.46
C LEU A 46 -8.01 -30.74 -6.10
N THR A 47 -8.88 -31.46 -5.42
CA THR A 47 -8.76 -32.91 -5.31
C THR A 47 -8.84 -33.54 -6.70
N SER A 48 -7.77 -34.23 -7.08
CA SER A 48 -7.69 -34.99 -8.34
C SER A 48 -8.52 -36.26 -8.26
N ILE A 49 -9.34 -36.49 -9.29
CA ILE A 49 -10.13 -37.71 -9.45
C ILE A 49 -9.59 -38.44 -10.70
N PRO A 50 -9.04 -39.66 -10.58
CA PRO A 50 -8.52 -40.39 -11.74
C PRO A 50 -9.56 -40.53 -12.86
N GLY A 51 -9.15 -40.21 -14.10
CA GLY A 51 -10.02 -40.28 -15.28
C GLY A 51 -11.06 -39.17 -15.39
N PHE A 52 -11.04 -38.17 -14.51
CA PHE A 52 -11.99 -37.07 -14.49
C PHE A 52 -11.27 -35.72 -14.56
N SER A 53 -11.67 -34.87 -15.52
CA SER A 53 -11.24 -33.49 -15.60
C SER A 53 -12.42 -32.60 -15.25
N TRP A 54 -12.21 -31.65 -14.34
CA TRP A 54 -13.22 -30.68 -13.97
C TRP A 54 -13.47 -29.73 -15.16
N PRO A 55 -14.69 -29.67 -15.74
CA PRO A 55 -14.98 -28.78 -16.85
C PRO A 55 -15.43 -27.40 -16.34
N ILE A 56 -14.62 -26.81 -15.46
CA ILE A 56 -14.90 -25.51 -14.84
C ILE A 56 -14.70 -24.42 -15.88
N GLN A 57 -15.68 -23.52 -16.00
CA GLN A 57 -15.66 -22.37 -16.89
C GLN A 57 -15.46 -21.06 -16.13
N GLN A 58 -16.09 -20.92 -14.97
CA GLN A 58 -16.03 -19.70 -14.16
C GLN A 58 -16.08 -20.01 -12.68
N VAL A 59 -15.49 -19.11 -11.89
CA VAL A 59 -15.55 -19.14 -10.43
C VAL A 59 -15.89 -17.76 -9.89
N GLN A 60 -16.66 -17.73 -8.80
CA GLN A 60 -16.90 -16.55 -7.97
C GLN A 60 -16.56 -16.92 -6.53
N LEU A 61 -15.93 -15.99 -5.80
CA LEU A 61 -15.52 -16.20 -4.42
C LEU A 61 -16.22 -15.23 -3.47
N ARG A 62 -16.53 -15.75 -2.28
CA ARG A 62 -16.86 -14.98 -1.09
C ARG A 62 -15.93 -15.43 0.03
N VAL A 63 -14.96 -14.58 0.34
CA VAL A 63 -13.85 -14.86 1.27
C VAL A 63 -14.04 -14.03 2.53
N ILE A 64 -13.72 -14.63 3.67
CA ILE A 64 -13.42 -13.99 4.94
C ILE A 64 -11.91 -14.12 5.14
N ILE A 65 -11.26 -12.97 5.34
CA ILE A 65 -9.84 -12.88 5.65
C ILE A 65 -9.70 -12.94 7.16
N ARG A 66 -8.80 -13.78 7.64
CA ARG A 66 -8.53 -14.00 9.05
C ARG A 66 -7.05 -13.84 9.33
N ASP A 67 -6.73 -12.92 10.23
CA ASP A 67 -5.37 -12.72 10.70
C ASP A 67 -5.31 -12.89 12.22
N ASN A 68 -4.26 -13.56 12.72
CA ASN A 68 -4.10 -13.83 14.15
C ASN A 68 -5.37 -14.42 14.82
N ASN A 69 -6.04 -15.35 14.12
CA ASN A 69 -7.31 -15.98 14.51
C ASN A 69 -8.52 -15.04 14.64
N VAL A 70 -8.42 -13.80 14.16
CA VAL A 70 -9.52 -12.83 14.11
C VAL A 70 -9.98 -12.65 12.67
N ASP A 71 -11.28 -12.73 12.42
CA ASP A 71 -11.83 -12.39 11.10
C ASP A 71 -11.74 -10.86 10.92
N ILE A 72 -10.92 -10.39 9.98
CA ILE A 72 -10.59 -8.97 9.81
C ILE A 72 -11.41 -8.29 8.71
N GLY A 73 -11.81 -9.05 7.69
CA GLY A 73 -12.58 -8.49 6.58
C GLY A 73 -13.16 -9.57 5.68
N LYS A 74 -13.88 -9.11 4.67
CA LYS A 74 -14.45 -9.94 3.62
C LYS A 74 -14.09 -9.41 2.26
N LEU A 75 -14.00 -10.32 1.30
CA LEU A 75 -13.77 -10.04 -0.11
C LEU A 75 -14.84 -10.78 -0.91
N GLU A 76 -15.47 -10.07 -1.85
CA GLU A 76 -16.42 -10.65 -2.79
C GLU A 76 -15.94 -10.37 -4.21
N SER A 77 -15.85 -11.42 -5.02
CA SER A 77 -15.46 -11.30 -6.42
C SER A 77 -16.67 -11.40 -7.34
N PRO A 78 -16.63 -10.80 -8.54
CA PRO A 78 -17.51 -11.20 -9.63
C PRO A 78 -17.16 -12.63 -10.11
N PHE A 79 -17.99 -13.19 -10.98
CA PHE A 79 -17.61 -14.40 -11.73
C PHE A 79 -16.45 -14.07 -12.67
N ALA A 80 -15.38 -14.84 -12.56
CA ALA A 80 -14.20 -14.76 -13.40
C ALA A 80 -14.04 -16.04 -14.23
N PRO A 81 -13.57 -15.96 -15.49
CA PRO A 81 -13.19 -17.13 -16.26
C PRO A 81 -12.13 -17.97 -15.54
N ALA A 82 -12.25 -19.28 -15.64
CA ALA A 82 -11.32 -20.23 -15.05
C ALA A 82 -10.91 -21.31 -16.05
N SER A 83 -9.69 -21.82 -15.90
CA SER A 83 -9.15 -22.94 -16.68
C SER A 83 -8.69 -24.05 -15.75
N VAL A 84 -8.75 -25.30 -16.20
CA VAL A 84 -8.36 -26.46 -15.40
C VAL A 84 -7.32 -27.31 -16.13
N LYS A 85 -6.22 -27.63 -15.44
CA LYS A 85 -5.21 -28.58 -15.92
C LYS A 85 -4.70 -29.45 -14.78
N GLY A 86 -4.92 -30.77 -14.85
CA GLY A 86 -4.36 -31.72 -13.87
C GLY A 86 -4.83 -31.47 -12.43
N GLY A 87 -6.07 -31.01 -12.24
CA GLY A 87 -6.62 -30.65 -10.93
C GLY A 87 -6.20 -29.27 -10.43
N ILE A 88 -5.44 -28.49 -11.20
CA ILE A 88 -5.14 -27.09 -10.92
C ILE A 88 -6.16 -26.23 -11.63
N VAL A 89 -6.83 -25.36 -10.90
CA VAL A 89 -7.72 -24.32 -11.43
C VAL A 89 -6.95 -23.01 -11.42
N THR A 90 -6.91 -22.32 -12.55
CA THR A 90 -6.36 -20.97 -12.68
C THR A 90 -7.47 -20.01 -13.05
N SER A 91 -7.56 -18.87 -12.35
CA SER A 91 -8.55 -17.81 -12.54
C SER A 91 -7.93 -16.47 -12.13
N SER A 92 -8.70 -15.39 -12.25
CA SER A 92 -8.34 -14.05 -11.78
C SER A 92 -9.33 -13.54 -10.73
N LEU A 93 -8.94 -12.49 -10.01
CA LEU A 93 -9.81 -11.61 -9.22
C LEU A 93 -9.84 -10.25 -9.91
N THR A 94 -11.00 -9.83 -10.40
CA THR A 94 -11.15 -8.54 -11.08
C THR A 94 -12.03 -7.61 -10.26
N GLN A 95 -11.52 -6.42 -9.93
CA GLN A 95 -12.23 -5.36 -9.22
C GLN A 95 -13.04 -5.87 -8.01
N SER A 96 -12.43 -6.74 -7.21
CA SER A 96 -13.10 -7.38 -6.08
C SER A 96 -13.04 -6.45 -4.88
N THR A 97 -14.19 -6.15 -4.28
CA THR A 97 -14.24 -5.24 -3.14
C THR A 97 -13.85 -5.98 -1.87
N MET A 98 -12.83 -5.49 -1.19
CA MET A 98 -12.47 -5.89 0.16
C MET A 98 -13.04 -4.88 1.15
N SER A 99 -13.84 -5.35 2.10
CA SER A 99 -14.39 -4.53 3.18
C SER A 99 -13.93 -5.05 4.54
N ILE A 100 -13.43 -4.15 5.37
CA ILE A 100 -12.96 -4.49 6.73
C ILE A 100 -14.14 -4.46 7.69
N PHE A 101 -14.17 -5.40 8.63
CA PHE A 101 -15.23 -5.40 9.64
C PHE A 101 -15.00 -4.25 10.63
N PRO A 102 -16.04 -3.47 11.02
CA PRO A 102 -15.89 -2.35 11.94
C PRO A 102 -15.20 -2.69 13.27
N THR A 103 -15.45 -3.90 13.78
CA THR A 103 -14.86 -4.39 15.03
C THR A 103 -13.41 -4.85 14.90
N ALA A 104 -12.86 -4.89 13.69
CA ALA A 104 -11.54 -5.44 13.39
C ALA A 104 -10.57 -4.41 12.77
N HIS A 105 -10.91 -3.11 12.79
CA HIS A 105 -10.05 -2.04 12.27
C HIS A 105 -8.63 -2.10 12.85
N SER A 106 -8.49 -2.22 14.17
CA SER A 106 -7.18 -2.33 14.82
C SER A 106 -6.40 -3.57 14.37
N ASN A 107 -7.07 -4.72 14.21
CA ASN A 107 -6.42 -5.94 13.70
C ASN A 107 -5.99 -5.78 12.23
N PHE A 108 -6.79 -5.09 11.42
CA PHE A 108 -6.43 -4.79 10.05
C PHE A 108 -5.23 -3.83 9.96
N CYS A 109 -5.16 -2.82 10.82
CA CYS A 109 -3.99 -1.95 10.91
C CYS A 109 -2.71 -2.74 11.24
N GLU A 110 -2.77 -3.68 12.18
CA GLU A 110 -1.64 -4.58 12.49
C GLU A 110 -1.31 -5.52 11.32
N PHE A 111 -2.30 -5.95 10.54
CA PHE A 111 -2.07 -6.70 9.30
C PHE A 111 -1.31 -5.85 8.25
N ILE A 112 -1.72 -4.59 8.01
CA ILE A 112 -1.00 -3.68 7.11
C ILE A 112 0.41 -3.40 7.63
N LYS A 113 0.58 -3.18 8.94
CA LYS A 113 1.89 -3.02 9.58
C LYS A 113 2.80 -4.22 9.35
N ALA A 114 2.27 -5.44 9.51
CA ALA A 114 3.02 -6.66 9.25
C ALA A 114 3.45 -6.74 7.78
N LEU A 115 2.56 -6.42 6.83
CA LEU A 115 2.90 -6.36 5.42
C LEU A 115 3.91 -5.27 5.09
N ALA A 116 3.90 -4.12 5.77
CA ALA A 116 4.84 -3.03 5.54
C ALA A 116 6.25 -3.37 6.07
N THR A 117 6.34 -3.99 7.24
CA THR A 117 7.60 -4.11 7.99
C THR A 117 8.28 -5.48 7.88
N LYS A 118 7.54 -6.55 7.59
CA LYS A 118 8.08 -7.91 7.54
C LYS A 118 8.41 -8.34 6.10
N PRO A 119 9.34 -9.29 5.90
CA PRO A 119 9.60 -9.87 4.60
C PRO A 119 8.45 -10.74 4.07
N SER A 120 7.64 -11.29 4.97
CA SER A 120 6.44 -12.05 4.62
C SER A 120 5.44 -12.06 5.78
N HIS A 121 4.17 -12.27 5.47
CA HIS A 121 3.11 -12.43 6.46
C HIS A 121 2.13 -13.54 6.03
N THR A 122 1.83 -14.45 6.96
CA THR A 122 0.90 -15.57 6.74
C THR A 122 -0.41 -15.29 7.47
N PHE A 123 -1.52 -15.50 6.77
CA PHE A 123 -2.88 -15.33 7.29
C PHE A 123 -3.79 -16.41 6.70
N ALA A 124 -4.96 -16.61 7.29
CA ALA A 124 -5.93 -17.59 6.82
C ALA A 124 -7.02 -16.91 5.99
N ILE A 125 -7.53 -17.64 5.00
CA ILE A 125 -8.78 -17.32 4.32
C ILE A 125 -9.75 -18.47 4.49
N LYS A 126 -11.03 -18.15 4.69
CA LYS A 126 -12.12 -19.12 4.67
C LYS A 126 -13.27 -18.54 3.87
N GLY A 127 -14.10 -19.37 3.25
CA GLY A 127 -15.17 -18.84 2.44
C GLY A 127 -15.90 -19.89 1.65
N SER A 128 -16.65 -19.41 0.65
CA SER A 128 -17.37 -20.26 -0.28
C SER A 128 -17.11 -19.82 -1.71
N ALA A 129 -17.06 -20.78 -2.62
CA ALA A 129 -16.96 -20.57 -4.06
C ALA A 129 -18.23 -21.02 -4.78
N ASP A 130 -18.67 -20.23 -5.76
CA ASP A 130 -19.66 -20.66 -6.74
C ASP A 130 -18.92 -21.02 -8.03
N ILE A 131 -19.16 -22.23 -8.55
CA ILE A 131 -18.43 -22.81 -9.67
C ILE A 131 -19.40 -23.09 -10.81
N VAL A 132 -19.12 -22.50 -11.98
CA VAL A 132 -19.83 -22.79 -13.22
C VAL A 132 -19.06 -23.85 -14.00
N PHE A 133 -19.73 -24.92 -14.40
CA PHE A 133 -19.15 -26.00 -15.18
C PHE A 133 -20.08 -26.42 -16.33
N ASP A 134 -19.47 -26.89 -17.42
CA ASP A 134 -20.18 -27.33 -18.63
C ASP A 134 -19.97 -28.81 -18.87
N LEU A 135 -21.04 -29.58 -18.75
CA LEU A 135 -21.02 -31.03 -18.91
C LEU A 135 -21.30 -31.46 -20.38
N GLY A 136 -21.13 -30.54 -21.32
CA GLY A 136 -21.27 -30.76 -22.76
C GLY A 136 -22.72 -30.70 -23.25
N ARG A 137 -22.93 -30.99 -24.54
CA ARG A 137 -24.21 -30.78 -25.25
C ARG A 137 -25.44 -31.43 -24.60
N ILE A 138 -25.26 -32.50 -23.82
CA ILE A 138 -26.37 -33.28 -23.26
C ILE A 138 -26.82 -32.73 -21.90
N PHE A 139 -25.88 -32.29 -21.07
CA PHE A 139 -26.16 -31.86 -19.70
C PHE A 139 -26.12 -30.34 -19.53
N GLY A 140 -25.41 -29.64 -20.42
CA GLY A 140 -25.33 -28.18 -20.45
C GLY A 140 -24.52 -27.59 -19.30
N VAL A 141 -24.74 -26.30 -19.07
CA VAL A 141 -24.07 -25.50 -18.06
C VAL A 141 -24.81 -25.61 -16.72
N HIS A 142 -24.05 -25.84 -15.65
CA HIS A 142 -24.55 -25.92 -14.29
C HIS A 142 -23.71 -25.06 -13.35
N THR A 143 -24.34 -24.65 -12.25
CA THR A 143 -23.67 -23.90 -11.18
C THR A 143 -23.73 -24.70 -9.89
N LEU A 144 -22.57 -25.02 -9.32
CA LEU A 144 -22.43 -25.54 -7.96
C LEU A 144 -22.20 -24.34 -7.05
N LYS A 145 -23.15 -24.07 -6.16
CA LYS A 145 -23.07 -22.96 -5.22
C LYS A 145 -22.58 -23.40 -3.85
N GLY A 146 -21.80 -22.54 -3.20
CA GLY A 146 -21.44 -22.69 -1.80
C GLY A 146 -20.40 -23.79 -1.53
N VAL A 147 -19.39 -23.94 -2.39
CA VAL A 147 -18.28 -24.86 -2.12
C VAL A 147 -17.36 -24.23 -1.09
N ASP A 148 -17.41 -24.74 0.14
CA ASP A 148 -16.60 -24.21 1.23
C ASP A 148 -15.11 -24.50 1.04
N PHE A 149 -14.27 -23.57 1.49
CA PHE A 149 -12.82 -23.75 1.56
C PHE A 149 -12.22 -23.03 2.76
N ILE A 150 -11.05 -23.50 3.16
CA ILE A 150 -10.14 -22.84 4.10
C ILE A 150 -8.72 -23.06 3.59
N SER A 151 -7.89 -22.02 3.66
CA SER A 151 -6.50 -22.06 3.21
C SER A 151 -5.68 -21.06 3.99
N ASP A 152 -4.41 -21.37 4.24
CA ASP A 152 -3.44 -20.37 4.66
C ASP A 152 -2.80 -19.75 3.42
N LEU A 153 -2.61 -18.44 3.43
CA LEU A 153 -1.93 -17.66 2.40
C LEU A 153 -0.71 -16.99 3.02
N THR A 154 0.38 -16.94 2.26
CA THR A 154 1.57 -16.18 2.63
C THR A 154 1.84 -15.15 1.55
N LEU A 155 1.87 -13.88 1.93
CA LEU A 155 2.27 -12.78 1.06
C LEU A 155 3.70 -12.36 1.40
N ARG A 156 4.51 -12.07 0.37
CA ARG A 156 5.74 -11.30 0.58
C ARG A 156 5.38 -9.88 1.00
N GLY A 157 5.95 -9.39 2.10
CA GLY A 157 5.76 -8.02 2.56
C GLY A 157 6.71 -7.05 1.87
N LEU A 158 6.56 -5.76 2.17
CA LEU A 158 7.42 -4.69 1.68
C LEU A 158 8.81 -4.72 2.34
N ASN A 159 8.96 -5.40 3.48
CA ASN A 159 10.23 -5.51 4.21
C ASN A 159 10.90 -4.15 4.48
N ASN A 160 10.11 -3.17 4.89
CA ASN A 160 10.50 -1.77 5.03
C ASN A 160 10.99 -1.07 3.75
N ILE A 161 10.79 -1.63 2.56
CA ILE A 161 11.23 -1.04 1.29
C ILE A 161 12.72 -0.66 1.36
N PRO A 162 13.63 -1.65 1.42
CA PRO A 162 15.04 -1.42 1.75
C PRO A 162 15.79 -0.64 0.67
N ASP A 163 15.30 -0.66 -0.56
CA ASP A 163 15.98 -0.16 -1.74
C ASP A 163 15.25 1.08 -2.28
N ILE A 164 15.51 2.22 -1.65
CA ILE A 164 15.06 3.55 -2.10
C ILE A 164 16.28 4.41 -2.38
N SER A 165 16.32 5.03 -3.57
CA SER A 165 17.38 5.97 -3.94
C SER A 165 16.78 7.23 -4.54
N CYS A 166 17.22 8.40 -4.08
CA CYS A 166 16.97 9.65 -4.79
C CYS A 166 17.97 9.73 -5.95
N THR A 167 17.48 9.69 -7.18
CA THR A 167 18.32 9.59 -8.38
C THR A 167 18.67 10.95 -8.98
N SER A 168 17.82 11.97 -8.77
CA SER A 168 18.11 13.32 -9.21
C SER A 168 17.41 14.39 -8.37
N ILE A 169 18.08 15.54 -8.23
CA ILE A 169 17.46 16.78 -7.76
C ILE A 169 17.08 17.61 -8.99
N GLN A 170 15.81 17.97 -9.09
CA GLN A 170 15.25 18.72 -10.22
C GLN A 170 15.20 20.22 -9.94
N ASP A 171 14.74 20.60 -8.75
CA ASP A 171 14.65 21.99 -8.33
C ASP A 171 14.87 22.14 -6.83
N VAL A 172 15.37 23.31 -6.43
CA VAL A 172 15.63 23.68 -5.04
C VAL A 172 15.30 25.15 -4.84
N HIS A 173 14.29 25.46 -4.01
CA HIS A 173 13.89 26.83 -3.73
C HIS A 173 13.38 27.03 -2.30
N TYR A 174 13.50 28.25 -1.80
CA TYR A 174 12.91 28.61 -0.50
C TYR A 174 11.44 28.95 -0.63
N ARG A 175 10.65 28.52 0.35
CA ARG A 175 9.25 28.89 0.51
C ARG A 175 9.05 29.63 1.82
N ASN A 176 8.32 30.74 1.79
CA ASN A 176 7.85 31.37 3.02
C ASN A 176 6.57 30.65 3.48
N PRO A 177 6.57 29.96 4.64
CA PRO A 177 5.37 29.28 5.13
C PRO A 177 4.21 30.25 5.41
N LEU A 178 4.49 31.54 5.66
CA LEU A 178 3.47 32.58 5.88
C LEU A 178 2.80 33.11 4.60
N SER A 179 3.28 32.73 3.41
CA SER A 179 2.70 33.18 2.14
C SER A 179 1.72 32.19 1.51
N GLN A 180 1.28 31.15 2.24
CA GLN A 180 0.14 30.34 1.83
C GLN A 180 -1.17 31.09 2.13
N ASP A 181 -1.88 31.44 1.05
CA ASP A 181 -3.22 32.00 0.93
C ASP A 181 -4.03 32.33 2.20
N SER A 182 -4.27 33.62 2.35
CA SER A 182 -5.21 34.28 3.28
C SER A 182 -6.69 33.97 3.01
N SER A 183 -7.04 32.84 2.39
CA SER A 183 -8.43 32.48 2.07
C SER A 183 -9.03 31.37 2.94
N ALA A 184 -8.30 30.84 3.93
CA ALA A 184 -8.79 29.74 4.78
C ALA A 184 -8.71 29.96 6.31
N GLN A 185 -8.32 31.14 6.80
CA GLN A 185 -8.28 31.41 8.25
C GLN A 185 -8.88 32.78 8.59
N GLN A 186 -10.20 32.83 8.74
CA GLN A 186 -10.85 33.78 9.63
C GLN A 186 -11.31 33.01 10.86
N ASN A 187 -10.52 33.05 11.95
CA ASN A 187 -10.93 32.97 13.36
C ASN A 187 -9.79 32.53 14.30
N GLU A 188 -8.63 33.17 14.24
CA GLU A 188 -7.68 33.11 15.36
C GLU A 188 -7.16 34.51 15.68
N SER A 189 -7.22 34.86 16.96
CA SER A 189 -7.11 36.20 17.54
C SER A 189 -5.70 36.81 17.40
N GLU A 190 -5.64 38.12 17.12
CA GLU A 190 -4.44 38.87 16.73
C GLU A 190 -3.43 39.23 17.85
N GLU A 191 -3.53 38.67 19.06
CA GLU A 191 -2.76 39.19 20.21
C GLU A 191 -1.38 38.53 20.48
N ASP A 192 -0.93 37.54 19.70
CA ASP A 192 0.35 36.82 19.97
C ASP A 192 1.45 36.99 18.90
N ARG A 193 1.31 37.96 17.97
CA ARG A 193 2.29 38.20 16.88
C ARG A 193 3.48 39.08 17.28
N SER A 194 4.15 38.75 18.39
CA SER A 194 5.45 39.34 18.73
C SER A 194 6.61 38.46 18.26
N MET A 195 7.24 38.86 17.14
CA MET A 195 8.53 38.38 16.63
C MET A 195 8.73 36.85 16.56
N SER A 196 8.01 36.15 15.68
CA SER A 196 8.52 34.87 15.17
C SER A 196 9.46 35.17 13.98
N ASN A 197 10.72 34.74 14.09
CA ASN A 197 11.58 34.58 12.92
C ASN A 197 10.90 33.55 12.03
N ALA A 198 10.11 33.99 11.04
CA ALA A 198 9.50 33.10 10.08
C ALA A 198 10.61 32.41 9.28
N GLY A 199 11.00 31.21 9.69
CA GLY A 199 11.93 30.38 8.96
C GLY A 199 11.35 30.11 7.57
N TYR A 200 12.16 30.29 6.52
CA TYR A 200 11.80 29.78 5.21
C TYR A 200 12.01 28.26 5.22
N ASP A 201 11.10 27.50 4.64
CA ASP A 201 11.36 26.10 4.36
C ASP A 201 12.18 25.99 3.07
N LEU A 202 13.07 24.98 3.00
CA LEU A 202 13.75 24.65 1.75
C LEU A 202 13.00 23.50 1.07
N LEU A 203 12.44 23.79 -0.10
CA LEU A 203 11.73 22.82 -0.91
C LEU A 203 12.68 22.23 -1.95
N VAL A 204 12.68 20.90 -2.07
CA VAL A 204 13.51 20.14 -3.00
C VAL A 204 12.63 19.20 -3.80
N GLU A 205 12.58 19.40 -5.11
CA GLU A 205 11.91 18.49 -6.03
C GLU A 205 12.90 17.43 -6.50
N ALA A 206 12.54 16.16 -6.38
CA ALA A 206 13.45 15.04 -6.56
C ALA A 206 12.78 13.85 -7.25
N GLN A 207 13.59 13.05 -7.94
CA GLN A 207 13.20 11.76 -8.49
C GLN A 207 13.73 10.63 -7.61
N PHE A 208 12.91 9.60 -7.41
CA PHE A 208 13.23 8.43 -6.62
C PHE A 208 13.05 7.15 -7.43
N ASP A 209 14.00 6.24 -7.30
CA ASP A 209 13.84 4.85 -7.73
C ASP A 209 13.57 4.00 -6.48
N ILE A 210 12.54 3.15 -6.56
CA ILE A 210 12.09 2.33 -5.43
C ILE A 210 11.95 0.89 -5.90
N VAL A 211 12.62 -0.06 -5.23
CA VAL A 211 12.39 -1.48 -5.47
C VAL A 211 11.43 -2.03 -4.42
N ASN A 212 10.28 -2.50 -4.89
CA ASN A 212 9.27 -3.19 -4.10
C ASN A 212 9.56 -4.71 -4.11
N PRO A 213 10.00 -5.30 -2.97
CA PRO A 213 10.30 -6.74 -2.90
C PRO A 213 9.04 -7.62 -2.79
N SER A 214 7.87 -7.01 -2.61
CA SER A 214 6.60 -7.69 -2.42
C SER A 214 6.02 -8.23 -3.75
N GLN A 215 5.04 -9.14 -3.63
CA GLN A 215 4.11 -9.49 -4.72
C GLN A 215 2.90 -8.55 -4.79
N LEU A 216 2.86 -7.52 -3.93
CA LEU A 216 1.79 -6.55 -3.86
C LEU A 216 2.09 -5.36 -4.77
N SER A 217 1.11 -4.94 -5.57
CA SER A 217 1.05 -3.60 -6.15
C SER A 217 0.07 -2.76 -5.35
N LEU A 218 0.47 -1.57 -4.91
CA LEU A 218 -0.30 -0.74 -3.98
C LEU A 218 -0.56 0.63 -4.58
N THR A 219 -1.82 1.04 -4.67
CA THR A 219 -2.19 2.43 -4.96
C THR A 219 -2.52 3.10 -3.63
N LEU A 220 -1.65 4.01 -3.19
CA LEU A 220 -1.65 4.56 -1.83
C LEU A 220 -2.10 6.03 -1.77
N GLY A 221 -2.18 6.70 -2.93
CA GLY A 221 -2.50 8.12 -2.99
C GLY A 221 -1.37 8.98 -2.46
N LYS A 222 -1.67 10.03 -1.71
CA LYS A 222 -0.63 10.89 -1.12
C LYS A 222 0.04 10.20 0.06
N ILE A 223 1.35 10.05 0.00
CA ILE A 223 2.18 9.53 1.10
C ILE A 223 3.18 10.59 1.56
N ARG A 224 3.36 10.68 2.87
CA ARG A 224 4.34 11.56 3.53
C ARG A 224 5.25 10.72 4.43
N LEU A 225 6.56 10.95 4.40
CA LEU A 225 7.49 10.32 5.33
C LEU A 225 8.33 11.39 6.00
N ALA A 226 8.56 11.24 7.30
CA ALA A 226 9.47 12.09 8.05
C ALA A 226 10.90 11.80 7.59
N VAL A 227 11.65 12.86 7.31
CA VAL A 227 13.07 12.79 6.95
C VAL A 227 13.88 13.15 8.18
N SER A 228 14.81 12.28 8.55
CA SER A 228 15.74 12.52 9.67
C SER A 228 17.16 12.11 9.29
N THR A 229 18.14 12.58 10.07
CA THR A 229 19.52 12.12 9.91
C THR A 229 19.59 10.61 10.15
N ALA A 230 20.30 9.89 9.27
CA ALA A 230 20.47 8.45 9.45
C ALA A 230 21.21 8.12 10.77
N GLU A 231 22.15 8.99 11.15
CA GLU A 231 22.84 8.95 12.44
C GLU A 231 22.11 9.83 13.46
N GLY A 232 21.68 9.25 14.58
CA GLY A 232 21.06 10.00 15.69
C GLY A 232 19.57 10.35 15.53
N GLY A 233 18.98 10.20 14.34
CA GLY A 233 17.54 10.35 14.13
C GLY A 233 17.02 11.78 14.31
N HIS A 234 17.87 12.79 14.14
CA HIS A 234 17.46 14.19 14.28
C HIS A 234 16.54 14.60 13.13
N PRO A 235 15.41 15.28 13.40
CA PRO A 235 14.47 15.67 12.35
C PRO A 235 15.11 16.64 11.36
N LEU A 236 14.76 16.49 10.08
CA LEU A 236 15.18 17.36 8.99
C LEU A 236 13.99 17.95 8.24
N GLY A 237 12.92 17.17 8.05
CA GLY A 237 11.80 17.59 7.22
C GLY A 237 10.82 16.48 6.89
N ILE A 238 10.09 16.64 5.78
CA ILE A 238 9.10 15.67 5.30
C ILE A 238 9.26 15.51 3.78
N VAL A 239 9.32 14.26 3.31
CA VAL A 239 9.17 13.94 1.88
C VAL A 239 7.71 13.60 1.59
N THR A 240 7.18 14.14 0.50
CA THR A 240 5.82 13.90 0.03
C THR A 240 5.86 13.32 -1.38
N MET A 241 5.14 12.23 -1.61
CA MET A 241 4.89 11.66 -2.92
C MET A 241 3.38 11.73 -3.20
N GLU A 242 2.99 12.45 -4.24
CA GLU A 242 1.59 12.57 -4.66
C GLU A 242 1.20 11.41 -5.58
N ASN A 243 -0.06 10.95 -5.48
CA ASN A 243 -0.59 9.85 -6.30
C ASN A 243 0.31 8.60 -6.33
N PHE A 244 0.92 8.27 -5.20
CA PHE A 244 1.93 7.23 -5.08
C PHE A 244 1.32 5.85 -5.35
N THR A 245 1.87 5.19 -6.36
CA THR A 245 1.58 3.80 -6.72
C THR A 245 2.89 3.02 -6.71
N LEU A 246 2.93 1.98 -5.90
CA LEU A 246 4.06 1.08 -5.75
C LEU A 246 3.77 -0.21 -6.48
N LEU A 247 4.32 -0.37 -7.69
CA LEU A 247 4.21 -1.60 -8.47
C LEU A 247 5.17 -2.67 -7.93
N GLN A 248 4.96 -3.93 -8.28
CA GLN A 248 5.90 -5.00 -7.98
C GLN A 248 7.26 -4.74 -8.66
N GLY A 249 8.37 -5.01 -7.95
CA GLY A 249 9.71 -4.80 -8.48
C GLY A 249 10.07 -3.31 -8.58
N MET A 250 10.72 -2.93 -9.67
CA MET A 250 11.33 -1.61 -9.84
C MET A 250 10.30 -0.54 -10.20
N ASN A 251 10.38 0.61 -9.52
CA ASN A 251 9.55 1.79 -9.71
C ASN A 251 10.45 2.99 -9.98
N ASP A 252 10.71 3.25 -11.26
CA ASP A 252 11.66 4.29 -11.68
C ASP A 252 11.06 5.68 -11.70
N ALA A 253 11.90 6.69 -11.47
CA ALA A 253 11.61 8.11 -11.67
C ALA A 253 10.33 8.59 -10.97
N ARG A 254 10.07 8.11 -9.75
CA ARG A 254 8.95 8.57 -8.93
C ARG A 254 9.22 9.98 -8.43
N GLN A 255 8.27 10.88 -8.65
CA GLN A 255 8.40 12.26 -8.24
C GLN A 255 8.07 12.42 -6.75
N GLY A 256 8.90 13.17 -6.04
CA GLY A 256 8.66 13.54 -4.66
C GLY A 256 9.18 14.94 -4.33
N THR A 257 8.61 15.53 -3.29
CA THR A 257 9.01 16.84 -2.77
C THR A 257 9.49 16.68 -1.34
N ILE A 258 10.73 17.04 -1.07
CA ILE A 258 11.27 17.13 0.29
C ILE A 258 11.15 18.57 0.76
N VAL A 259 10.53 18.77 1.93
CA VAL A 259 10.46 20.06 2.60
C VAL A 259 11.34 19.98 3.84
N PHE A 260 12.47 20.67 3.81
CA PHE A 260 13.40 20.77 4.93
C PHE A 260 13.06 21.99 5.81
N ASP A 261 12.94 21.74 7.11
CA ASP A 261 12.69 22.80 8.11
C ASP A 261 14.01 23.49 8.47
N THR A 262 14.24 24.67 7.89
CA THR A 262 15.51 25.41 8.11
C THR A 262 15.56 26.17 9.44
N SER A 263 14.54 26.05 10.29
CA SER A 263 14.60 26.51 11.68
C SER A 263 15.40 25.56 12.58
N LEU A 264 15.64 24.32 12.14
CA LEU A 264 16.35 23.29 12.90
C LEU A 264 17.86 23.32 12.65
N ASP A 265 18.66 23.28 13.72
CA ASP A 265 20.12 23.20 13.64
C ASP A 265 20.60 21.95 12.89
N SER A 266 19.91 20.82 13.07
CA SER A 266 20.16 19.57 12.34
C SER A 266 20.03 19.75 10.83
N THR A 267 19.00 20.48 10.38
CA THR A 267 18.81 20.81 8.97
C THR A 267 19.93 21.69 8.45
N LEU A 268 20.30 22.74 9.19
CA LEU A 268 21.39 23.63 8.76
C LEU A 268 22.73 22.87 8.64
N HIS A 269 23.00 21.96 9.58
CA HIS A 269 24.17 21.08 9.49
C HIS A 269 24.09 20.13 8.29
N PHE A 270 22.94 19.48 8.08
CA PHE A 270 22.71 18.61 6.93
C PHE A 270 22.91 19.34 5.59
N LEU A 271 22.37 20.57 5.46
CA LEU A 271 22.49 21.38 4.24
C LEU A 271 23.94 21.76 3.93
N LYS A 272 24.77 21.95 4.97
CA LYS A 272 26.21 22.16 4.81
C LYS A 272 26.89 20.90 4.29
N GLU A 273 26.60 19.74 4.88
CA GLU A 273 27.20 18.46 4.48
C GLU A 273 26.78 18.03 3.07
N ILE A 274 25.50 18.17 2.71
CA ILE A 274 24.97 17.76 1.40
C ILE A 274 25.48 18.62 0.23
N SER A 275 26.00 19.82 0.53
CA SER A 275 26.67 20.66 -0.48
C SER A 275 28.01 20.08 -0.95
N VAL A 276 28.62 19.21 -0.13
CA VAL A 276 29.96 18.64 -0.37
C VAL A 276 29.89 17.20 -0.89
N ARG A 277 28.94 16.40 -0.38
CA ARG A 277 28.80 14.97 -0.72
C ARG A 277 27.38 14.49 -0.51
N ASP A 278 27.02 13.39 -1.17
CA ASP A 278 25.75 12.70 -0.98
C ASP A 278 25.53 12.34 0.50
N GLN A 279 24.28 12.38 0.95
CA GLN A 279 23.92 12.11 2.34
C GLN A 279 22.90 10.99 2.42
N THR A 280 23.07 10.09 3.38
CA THR A 280 22.05 9.11 3.74
C THR A 280 21.11 9.73 4.79
N VAL A 281 19.81 9.65 4.53
CA VAL A 281 18.75 10.03 5.48
C VAL A 281 17.91 8.81 5.84
N ALA A 282 17.27 8.86 7.00
CA ALA A 282 16.20 7.94 7.33
C ALA A 282 14.85 8.51 6.86
N LEU A 283 14.02 7.65 6.29
CA LEU A 283 12.63 7.93 5.91
C LEU A 283 11.73 7.10 6.83
N ASN A 284 10.92 7.77 7.63
CA ASN A 284 10.10 7.13 8.65
C ASN A 284 8.62 7.46 8.48
N GLY A 285 7.78 6.47 8.75
CA GLY A 285 6.37 6.69 8.94
C GLY A 285 6.08 7.51 10.19
N PHE A 286 4.95 8.23 10.18
CA PHE A 286 4.42 8.99 11.30
C PHE A 286 2.89 9.12 11.14
N HIS A 287 2.20 9.68 12.13
CA HIS A 287 0.73 9.77 12.12
C HIS A 287 0.15 10.54 10.90
N GLY A 288 0.96 11.35 10.22
CA GLY A 288 0.56 12.05 8.99
C GLY A 288 0.99 11.37 7.70
N THR A 289 1.38 10.10 7.74
CA THR A 289 1.90 9.38 6.56
C THR A 289 0.88 9.24 5.44
N SER A 290 -0.39 8.97 5.78
CA SER A 290 -1.49 8.87 4.82
C SER A 290 -2.71 9.62 5.34
N ALA A 291 -3.59 10.02 4.42
CA ALA A 291 -4.94 10.46 4.80
C ALA A 291 -5.85 9.25 5.09
N ASN A 292 -5.54 8.08 4.53
CA ASN A 292 -6.27 6.85 4.78
C ASN A 292 -5.87 6.28 6.16
N GLU A 293 -6.84 6.24 7.06
CA GLU A 293 -6.66 5.82 8.46
C GLU A 293 -6.06 4.40 8.59
N ALA A 294 -6.52 3.46 7.77
CA ALA A 294 -6.03 2.09 7.79
C ALA A 294 -4.57 1.98 7.34
N LEU A 295 -4.15 2.83 6.39
CA LEU A 295 -2.76 2.90 5.96
C LEU A 295 -1.86 3.62 6.97
N THR A 296 -2.36 4.64 7.66
CA THR A 296 -1.56 5.43 8.60
C THR A 296 -0.91 4.56 9.67
N GLU A 297 -1.68 3.75 10.39
CA GLU A 297 -1.13 2.88 11.45
C GLU A 297 -0.11 1.87 10.91
N GLY A 298 -0.39 1.30 9.73
CA GLY A 298 0.50 0.33 9.11
C GLY A 298 1.82 0.93 8.62
N LEU A 299 1.74 2.07 7.96
CA LEU A 299 2.89 2.77 7.40
C LEU A 299 3.63 3.60 8.43
N MET A 300 3.05 3.91 9.59
CA MET A 300 3.73 4.56 10.73
C MET A 300 4.95 3.77 11.20
N ALA A 301 4.90 2.44 11.12
CA ALA A 301 6.01 1.58 11.51
C ALA A 301 7.08 1.44 10.42
N LEU A 302 6.85 1.98 9.22
CA LEU A 302 7.81 1.95 8.12
C LEU A 302 9.07 2.74 8.51
N SER A 303 10.23 2.13 8.35
CA SER A 303 11.52 2.81 8.56
C SER A 303 12.54 2.31 7.55
N THR A 304 13.06 3.21 6.73
CA THR A 304 14.04 2.89 5.69
C THR A 304 15.06 4.00 5.55
N THR A 305 16.05 3.79 4.71
CA THR A 305 17.08 4.79 4.39
C THR A 305 17.06 5.13 2.91
N CYS A 306 17.42 6.38 2.60
CA CYS A 306 17.55 6.85 1.23
C CYS A 306 18.82 7.68 1.11
N VAL A 307 19.56 7.50 0.03
CA VAL A 307 20.68 8.37 -0.34
C VAL A 307 20.13 9.55 -1.13
N ILE A 308 20.38 10.76 -0.67
CA ILE A 308 20.09 12.01 -1.37
C ILE A 308 21.38 12.50 -2.02
N PRO A 309 21.40 12.70 -3.35
CA PRO A 309 22.57 13.16 -4.06
C PRO A 309 22.86 14.61 -3.69
N ARG A 310 24.15 14.98 -3.73
CA ARG A 310 24.59 16.33 -3.37
C ARG A 310 23.85 17.42 -4.15
N PHE A 311 23.51 18.50 -3.46
CA PHE A 311 22.93 19.70 -4.07
C PHE A 311 23.34 20.95 -3.29
N HIS A 312 23.23 22.10 -3.93
CA HIS A 312 23.48 23.39 -3.29
C HIS A 312 22.16 24.05 -2.96
N SER A 313 22.00 24.48 -1.70
CA SER A 313 20.90 25.38 -1.35
C SER A 313 21.10 26.72 -2.06
N PRO A 314 20.06 27.32 -2.66
CA PRO A 314 20.13 28.68 -3.18
C PRO A 314 20.41 29.67 -2.05
N HIS A 315 20.67 30.93 -2.40
CA HIS A 315 20.78 31.98 -1.40
C HIS A 315 19.42 32.19 -0.71
N LYS A 316 19.42 32.22 0.63
CA LYS A 316 18.20 32.49 1.40
C LYS A 316 17.72 33.92 1.08
N PRO A 317 16.42 34.14 0.81
CA PRO A 317 15.92 35.49 0.58
C PRO A 317 16.17 36.36 1.82
N GLU A 318 16.70 37.57 1.62
CA GLU A 318 16.77 38.55 2.71
C GLU A 318 15.35 38.94 3.13
N PRO A 319 15.08 39.10 4.45
CA PRO A 319 13.79 39.60 4.90
C PRO A 319 13.59 41.00 4.32
N SER A 320 12.56 41.18 3.49
CA SER A 320 12.18 42.49 2.99
C SER A 320 11.85 43.39 4.17
N HIS A 321 12.71 44.37 4.44
CA HIS A 321 12.43 45.42 5.42
C HIS A 321 11.17 46.17 4.96
N VAL A 322 10.04 45.90 5.61
CA VAL A 322 8.85 46.74 5.46
C VAL A 322 9.15 48.05 6.19
N GLU A 323 9.56 49.06 5.45
CA GLU A 323 9.65 50.43 5.93
C GLU A 323 8.24 50.88 6.33
N ARG A 324 7.97 50.97 7.64
CA ARG A 324 6.70 51.51 8.14
C ARG A 324 6.66 53.00 7.80
N GLN A 325 5.86 53.38 6.80
CA GLN A 325 5.44 54.76 6.57
C GLN A 325 4.26 55.14 7.47
#